data_AF-C6WFT0-F1
#
_entry.id   AF-C6WFT0-F1
#
_cell.length_a   1.000
_cell.length_b   1.000
_cell.length_c   1.000
_cell.angle_alpha   90.00
_cell.angle_beta   90.00
_cell.angle_gamma   90.00
#
_symmetry.space_group_name_H-M   'P 1'
#
loop_
_entity.id
_entity.type
_entity.pdbx_description
1 polymer ?
#
loop_
_entity_poly.entity_id
_entity_poly.type
_entity_poly.pdbx_seq_one_letter_code
_entity_poly.pdbx_strand_id
1 'polypeptide(L)'
;MPLEPFDLTRRTSPWVVCAPREAPLVPAQLSRLREDGGVVRHVDSADLSDAAAAFASFTRLLDLPGPPDCWPALADALRHPHGDWPGETDLAVVLERAHLLRGAPHLPDLVDALCRAGRGAADAVALHFALLVDDGPATDLAPGGDVIGPYLLFG
;
A
#
# COMPACT_ATOMS: atom_id res chain seq x y z
N MET A 1 1.57 9.77 25.62
CA MET A 1 2.00 9.70 24.21
C MET A 1 0.85 10.18 23.35
N PRO A 2 1.03 11.13 22.43
CA PRO A 2 0.02 11.32 21.40
C PRO A 2 -0.08 10.01 20.61
N LEU A 3 -1.30 9.54 20.39
CA LEU A 3 -1.56 8.37 19.55
C LEU A 3 -1.19 8.77 18.12
N GLU A 4 -0.29 8.02 17.50
CA GLU A 4 -0.04 8.16 16.06
C GLU A 4 -1.35 7.82 15.31
N PRO A 5 -1.67 8.52 14.20
CA PRO A 5 -2.92 8.33 13.48
C PRO A 5 -3.07 6.93 12.84
N PHE A 6 -1.96 6.22 12.66
CA PHE A 6 -1.86 4.84 12.16
C PHE A 6 -0.53 4.24 12.63
N ASP A 7 -0.34 2.93 12.44
CA ASP A 7 0.90 2.21 12.79
C ASP A 7 1.14 1.09 11.76
N LEU A 8 2.08 1.28 10.84
CA LEU A 8 2.39 0.32 9.76
C LEU A 8 3.04 -0.99 10.24
N THR A 9 3.36 -1.12 11.55
CA THR A 9 3.86 -2.37 12.13
C THR A 9 2.77 -3.18 12.84
N ARG A 10 1.53 -2.67 12.86
CA ARG A 10 0.40 -3.34 13.50
C ARG A 10 -0.53 -3.95 12.49
N ARG A 11 -0.98 -5.16 12.78
CA ARG A 11 -2.03 -5.90 12.06
C ARG A 11 -3.43 -5.32 12.26
N THR A 12 -3.59 -4.02 12.11
CA THR A 12 -4.86 -3.30 12.28
C THR A 12 -5.00 -2.19 11.25
N SER A 13 -6.24 -1.87 10.89
CA SER A 13 -6.57 -0.70 10.07
C SER A 13 -5.91 0.59 10.60
N PRO A 14 -5.46 1.51 9.72
CA PRO A 14 -5.63 1.48 8.26
C PRO A 14 -4.60 0.61 7.52
N TRP A 15 -5.05 0.01 6.42
CA TRP A 15 -4.21 -0.83 5.55
C TRP A 15 -3.56 -0.03 4.43
N VAL A 16 -4.23 1.04 3.98
CA VAL A 16 -3.70 1.97 2.99
C VAL A 16 -3.65 3.36 3.61
N VAL A 17 -2.48 3.99 3.51
CA VAL A 17 -2.25 5.35 3.98
C VAL A 17 -1.76 6.19 2.82
N CYS A 18 -2.44 7.28 2.51
CA CYS A 18 -1.93 8.29 1.60
C CYS A 18 -1.36 9.45 2.41
N ALA A 19 -0.15 9.88 2.06
CA ALA A 19 0.57 10.92 2.78
C ALA A 19 1.35 11.81 1.81
N PRO A 20 1.55 13.10 2.14
CA PRO A 20 2.58 13.90 1.48
C PRO A 20 3.95 13.22 1.68
N ARG A 21 4.79 13.22 0.65
CA ARG A 21 6.11 12.58 0.72
C ARG A 21 6.99 13.12 1.85
N GLU A 22 6.85 14.40 2.16
CA GLU A 22 7.63 15.07 3.21
C GLU A 22 7.08 14.82 4.63
N ALA A 23 5.92 14.16 4.76
CA ALA A 23 5.35 13.88 6.07
C ALA A 23 6.23 12.86 6.83
N PRO A 24 6.79 13.22 7.99
CA PRO A 24 7.87 12.45 8.63
C PRO A 24 7.42 11.11 9.22
N LEU A 25 6.12 10.93 9.45
CA LEU A 25 5.59 9.72 10.10
C LEU A 25 5.75 8.46 9.25
N VAL A 26 5.48 8.53 7.93
CA VAL A 26 5.60 7.37 7.04
C VAL A 26 7.04 6.85 6.98
N PRO A 27 8.08 7.65 6.70
CA PRO A 27 9.45 7.14 6.70
C PRO A 27 9.90 6.65 8.08
N ALA A 28 9.45 7.26 9.17
CA ALA A 28 9.75 6.77 10.52
C ALA A 28 9.17 5.37 10.78
N GLN A 29 7.90 5.14 10.40
CA GLN A 29 7.26 3.83 10.56
C GLN A 29 7.81 2.77 9.60
N LEU A 30 8.18 3.14 8.37
CA LEU A 30 8.85 2.23 7.43
C LEU A 30 10.26 1.83 7.92
N SER A 31 10.99 2.76 8.56
CA SER A 31 12.27 2.44 9.20
C SER A 31 12.07 1.47 10.37
N ARG A 32 11.09 1.72 11.23
CA ARG A 32 10.74 0.82 12.34
C ARG A 32 10.35 -0.57 11.86
N LEU A 33 9.53 -0.66 10.81
CA LEU A 33 9.16 -1.93 10.20
C LEU A 33 10.40 -2.73 9.77
N ARG A 34 11.37 -2.07 9.13
CA ARG A 34 12.64 -2.72 8.72
C ARG A 34 13.49 -3.14 9.93
N GLU A 35 13.54 -2.32 10.97
CA GLU A 35 14.25 -2.64 12.23
C GLU A 35 13.65 -3.87 12.92
N ASP A 36 12.33 -4.03 12.84
CA ASP A 36 11.58 -5.18 13.36
C ASP A 36 11.68 -6.43 12.44
N GLY A 37 12.45 -6.34 11.35
CA GLY A 37 12.68 -7.45 10.41
C GLY A 37 11.70 -7.53 9.25
N GLY A 38 10.77 -6.57 9.14
CA GLY A 38 9.84 -6.44 8.03
C GLY A 38 10.52 -5.98 6.74
N VAL A 39 9.82 -6.16 5.62
CA VAL A 39 10.31 -5.80 4.29
C VAL A 39 9.52 -4.63 3.75
N VAL A 40 10.22 -3.74 3.05
CA VAL A 40 9.61 -2.61 2.36
C VAL A 40 9.93 -2.71 0.88
N ARG A 41 8.89 -2.71 0.05
CA ARG A 41 9.00 -2.71 -1.42
C ARG A 41 8.49 -1.38 -1.96
N HIS A 42 9.09 -0.91 -3.05
CA HIS A 42 8.71 0.35 -3.68
C HIS A 42 8.23 0.06 -5.10
N VAL A 43 7.15 0.73 -5.50
CA VAL A 43 6.63 0.73 -6.87
C VAL A 43 6.38 2.17 -7.28
N ASP A 44 6.71 2.47 -8.54
CA ASP A 44 6.45 3.79 -9.08
C ASP A 44 5.03 3.86 -9.63
N SER A 45 4.24 4.85 -9.19
CA SER A 45 2.86 5.02 -9.65
C SER A 45 2.75 5.33 -11.15
N ALA A 46 3.83 5.76 -11.81
CA ALA A 46 3.87 5.88 -13.26
C ALA A 46 3.71 4.51 -13.97
N ASP A 47 4.11 3.42 -13.31
CA ASP A 47 3.95 2.05 -13.82
C ASP A 47 2.55 1.47 -13.55
N LEU A 48 1.64 2.28 -13.03
CA LEU A 48 0.27 1.92 -12.66
C LEU A 48 -0.78 2.72 -13.47
N SER A 49 -0.42 3.10 -14.70
CA SER A 49 -1.21 3.99 -15.57
C SER A 49 -2.63 3.49 -15.91
N ASP A 50 -2.82 2.17 -15.89
CA ASP A 50 -4.10 1.49 -16.07
C ASP A 50 -4.10 0.16 -15.28
N ALA A 51 -5.23 -0.56 -15.31
CA ALA A 51 -5.38 -1.81 -14.59
C ALA A 51 -4.36 -2.88 -15.02
N ALA A 52 -4.08 -3.01 -16.33
CA ALA A 52 -3.16 -4.03 -16.84
C ALA A 52 -1.71 -3.71 -16.44
N ALA A 53 -1.32 -2.44 -16.53
CA ALA A 53 -0.03 -1.96 -16.05
C ALA A 53 0.11 -2.19 -14.54
N ALA A 54 -0.93 -1.91 -13.76
CA ALA A 54 -0.94 -2.18 -12.32
C ALA A 54 -0.75 -3.68 -12.01
N PHE A 55 -1.51 -4.56 -12.67
CA PHE A 55 -1.37 -6.01 -12.51
C PHE A 55 0.04 -6.50 -12.84
N ALA A 56 0.60 -6.07 -13.97
CA ALA A 56 1.96 -6.43 -14.36
C ALA A 56 3.01 -5.91 -13.36
N SER A 57 2.82 -4.71 -12.83
CA SER A 57 3.73 -4.11 -11.85
C SER A 57 3.72 -4.84 -10.51
N PHE A 58 2.55 -5.20 -9.98
CA PHE A 58 2.46 -6.01 -8.75
C PHE A 58 2.96 -7.44 -8.94
N THR A 59 2.75 -8.04 -10.12
CA THR A 59 3.34 -9.35 -10.46
C THR A 59 4.86 -9.33 -10.39
N ARG A 60 5.50 -8.29 -10.92
CA ARG A 60 6.95 -8.13 -10.84
C ARG A 60 7.41 -7.81 -9.43
N LEU A 61 6.65 -7.01 -8.69
CA LEU A 61 7.00 -6.58 -7.34
C LEU A 61 7.06 -7.76 -6.35
N LEU A 62 6.19 -8.76 -6.55
CA LEU A 62 6.00 -9.90 -5.67
C LEU A 62 6.38 -11.24 -6.30
N ASP A 63 7.11 -11.22 -7.43
CA ASP A 63 7.52 -12.42 -8.17
C ASP A 63 6.37 -13.44 -8.38
N LEU A 64 5.18 -12.93 -8.72
CA LEU A 64 4.00 -13.77 -8.98
C LEU A 64 4.20 -14.58 -10.27
N PRO A 65 3.61 -15.79 -10.39
CA PRO A 65 3.73 -16.63 -11.58
C PRO A 65 3.11 -16.02 -12.84
N GLY A 66 2.26 -14.99 -12.69
CA GLY A 66 1.66 -14.25 -13.80
C GLY A 66 0.85 -13.03 -13.33
N PRO A 67 0.42 -12.17 -14.26
CA PRO A 67 -0.49 -11.06 -13.98
C PRO A 67 -1.88 -11.58 -13.53
N PRO A 68 -2.46 -11.04 -12.44
CA PRO A 68 -3.86 -11.29 -12.13
C PRO A 68 -4.75 -10.74 -13.27
N ASP A 69 -5.91 -11.36 -13.45
CA ASP A 69 -6.88 -10.98 -14.48
C ASP A 69 -7.93 -9.97 -13.98
N CYS A 70 -8.01 -9.76 -12.66
CA CYS A 70 -8.93 -8.83 -12.02
C CYS A 70 -8.45 -8.35 -10.63
N TRP A 71 -9.07 -7.28 -10.11
CA TRP A 71 -8.75 -6.71 -8.79
C TRP A 71 -8.91 -7.69 -7.62
N PRO A 72 -9.96 -8.53 -7.55
CA PRO A 72 -10.03 -9.57 -6.52
C PRO A 72 -8.89 -10.59 -6.59
N ALA A 73 -8.47 -10.99 -7.79
CA ALA A 73 -7.33 -11.89 -7.97
C ALA A 73 -6.01 -11.23 -7.55
N LEU A 74 -5.84 -9.94 -7.83
CA LEU A 74 -4.72 -9.17 -7.29
C LEU A 74 -4.74 -9.18 -5.76
N ALA A 75 -5.86 -8.85 -5.13
CA ALA A 75 -5.97 -8.85 -3.67
C ALA A 75 -5.63 -10.21 -3.04
N ASP A 76 -6.05 -11.30 -3.67
CA ASP A 76 -5.73 -12.67 -3.21
C ASP A 76 -4.24 -13.00 -3.33
N ALA A 77 -3.62 -12.62 -4.45
CA ALA A 77 -2.19 -12.79 -4.67
C ALA A 77 -1.34 -11.95 -3.71
N LEU A 78 -1.77 -10.73 -3.37
CA LEU A 78 -1.11 -9.87 -2.40
C LEU A 78 -1.12 -10.46 -0.98
N ARG A 79 -2.14 -11.24 -0.60
CA ARG A 79 -2.24 -11.90 0.73
C ARG A 79 -1.28 -13.07 0.88
N HIS A 80 -0.88 -13.68 -0.23
CA HIS A 80 -0.03 -14.88 -0.25
C HIS A 80 1.20 -14.62 -1.14
N PRO A 81 2.11 -13.72 -0.73
CA PRO A 81 3.29 -13.42 -1.52
C PRO A 81 4.06 -14.71 -1.84
N HIS A 82 4.34 -14.90 -3.12
CA HIS A 82 5.15 -16.00 -3.63
C HIS A 82 6.64 -15.59 -3.67
N GLY A 83 7.56 -16.57 -3.73
CA GLY A 83 9.01 -16.33 -3.82
C GLY A 83 9.76 -16.47 -2.49
N ASP A 84 10.96 -15.88 -2.39
CA ASP A 84 11.86 -15.90 -1.20
C ASP A 84 11.32 -15.10 0.01
N TRP A 85 10.02 -14.86 0.05
CA TRP A 85 9.36 -14.24 1.19
C TRP A 85 9.22 -15.25 2.33
N PRO A 86 9.85 -15.02 3.51
CA PRO A 86 9.56 -15.84 4.67
C PRO A 86 8.11 -15.53 5.05
N GLY A 87 7.19 -16.50 4.89
CA GLY A 87 5.73 -16.36 5.02
C GLY A 87 5.17 -15.77 6.32
N GLU A 88 6.02 -15.29 7.21
CA GLU A 88 5.72 -14.67 8.50
C GLU A 88 6.34 -13.26 8.66
N THR A 89 6.85 -12.67 7.57
CA THR A 89 7.47 -11.34 7.60
C THR A 89 6.44 -10.27 7.26
N ASP A 90 6.43 -9.17 8.00
CA ASP A 90 5.58 -8.01 7.71
C ASP A 90 6.03 -7.29 6.43
N LEU A 91 5.08 -6.77 5.65
CA LEU A 91 5.29 -6.08 4.37
C LEU A 91 4.68 -4.68 4.38
N ALA A 92 5.47 -3.69 3.96
CA ALA A 92 4.93 -2.44 3.45
C ALA A 92 5.28 -2.26 1.97
N VAL A 93 4.27 -1.94 1.16
CA VAL A 93 4.47 -1.52 -0.23
C VAL A 93 4.27 -0.01 -0.35
N VAL A 94 5.28 0.68 -0.87
CA VAL A 94 5.29 2.13 -1.04
C VAL A 94 5.03 2.45 -2.52
N LEU A 95 3.93 3.13 -2.79
CA LEU A 95 3.60 3.71 -4.10
C LEU A 95 4.20 5.12 -4.15
N GLU A 96 5.31 5.24 -4.84
CA GLU A 96 5.98 6.51 -5.10
C GLU A 96 5.20 7.32 -6.13
N ARG A 97 5.27 8.66 -6.07
CA ARG A 97 4.60 9.55 -7.03
C ARG A 97 3.10 9.30 -7.20
N ALA A 98 2.42 9.02 -6.08
CA ALA A 98 1.00 8.68 -6.07
C ALA A 98 0.10 9.77 -6.67
N HIS A 99 0.54 11.03 -6.72
CA HIS A 99 -0.16 12.11 -7.43
C HIS A 99 -0.44 11.78 -8.91
N LEU A 100 0.35 10.92 -9.54
CA LEU A 100 0.14 10.46 -10.92
C LEU A 100 -1.12 9.60 -11.09
N LEU A 101 -1.64 9.01 -10.02
CA LEU A 101 -2.89 8.24 -10.03
C LEU A 101 -4.13 9.14 -9.87
N ARG A 102 -3.96 10.44 -9.61
CA ARG A 102 -5.09 11.35 -9.37
C ARG A 102 -6.01 11.37 -10.59
N GLY A 103 -7.27 11.03 -10.37
CA GLY A 103 -8.29 10.96 -11.43
C GLY A 103 -8.23 9.70 -12.30
N ALA A 104 -7.32 8.77 -12.02
CA ALA A 104 -7.27 7.49 -12.71
C ALA A 104 -8.56 6.69 -12.42
N PRO A 105 -9.28 6.18 -13.44
CA PRO A 105 -10.56 5.49 -13.25
C PRO A 105 -10.48 4.26 -12.35
N HIS A 106 -9.33 3.58 -12.34
CA HIS A 106 -9.10 2.35 -11.58
C HIS A 106 -8.57 2.58 -10.17
N LEU A 107 -8.27 3.82 -9.77
CA LEU A 107 -7.72 4.10 -8.44
C LEU A 107 -8.62 3.61 -7.29
N PRO A 108 -9.97 3.79 -7.33
CA PRO A 108 -10.84 3.25 -6.30
C PRO A 108 -10.77 1.72 -6.17
N ASP A 109 -10.72 1.00 -7.30
CA ASP A 109 -10.62 -0.46 -7.32
C ASP A 109 -9.25 -0.94 -6.83
N LEU A 110 -8.18 -0.22 -7.18
CA LEU A 110 -6.85 -0.45 -6.65
C LEU A 110 -6.85 -0.31 -5.13
N VAL A 111 -7.31 0.82 -4.59
CA VAL A 111 -7.34 1.07 -3.13
C VAL A 111 -8.18 0.00 -2.42
N ASP A 112 -9.34 -0.38 -2.96
CA ASP A 112 -10.15 -1.45 -2.38
C ASP A 112 -9.42 -2.81 -2.41
N ALA A 113 -8.74 -3.15 -3.51
CA ALA A 113 -7.93 -4.36 -3.59
C ALA A 113 -6.79 -4.38 -2.55
N LEU A 114 -6.09 -3.26 -2.37
CA LEU A 114 -5.04 -3.12 -1.35
C LEU A 114 -5.59 -3.25 0.07
N CYS A 115 -6.72 -2.60 0.37
CA CYS A 115 -7.40 -2.75 1.66
C CYS A 115 -7.86 -4.19 1.92
N ARG A 116 -8.43 -4.85 0.91
CA ARG A 116 -8.80 -6.28 1.01
C ARG A 116 -7.58 -7.16 1.23
N ALA A 117 -6.45 -6.85 0.60
CA ALA A 117 -5.21 -7.58 0.82
C ALA A 117 -4.74 -7.43 2.27
N GLY A 118 -4.63 -6.20 2.78
CA GLY A 118 -4.22 -5.94 4.16
C GLY A 118 -5.12 -6.61 5.20
N ARG A 119 -6.44 -6.49 5.06
CA ARG A 119 -7.42 -7.17 5.95
C ARG A 119 -7.33 -8.69 5.95
N GLY A 120 -6.94 -9.28 4.83
CA GLY A 120 -6.97 -10.73 4.64
C GLY A 120 -5.59 -11.37 4.65
N ALA A 121 -4.53 -10.61 4.95
CA ALA A 121 -3.21 -11.18 5.22
C ALA A 121 -3.31 -12.15 6.40
N ALA A 122 -2.48 -13.20 6.39
CA ALA A 122 -2.48 -14.21 7.45
C ALA A 122 -2.29 -13.54 8.83
N ASP A 123 -2.87 -14.14 9.88
CA ASP A 123 -2.80 -13.59 11.25
C ASP A 123 -1.38 -13.29 11.74
N ALA A 124 -0.36 -13.92 11.12
CA ALA A 124 1.05 -13.73 11.42
C ALA A 124 1.72 -12.53 10.72
N VAL A 125 1.10 -11.92 9.69
CA VAL A 125 1.73 -10.93 8.80
C VAL A 125 0.92 -9.63 8.74
N ALA A 126 1.58 -8.50 8.99
CA ALA A 126 1.06 -7.18 8.69
C ALA A 126 1.36 -6.82 7.21
N LEU A 127 0.32 -6.44 6.45
CA LEU A 127 0.46 -5.98 5.07
C LEU A 127 -0.15 -4.58 4.94
N HIS A 128 0.71 -3.58 4.75
CA HIS A 128 0.30 -2.19 4.60
C HIS A 128 0.79 -1.57 3.29
N PHE A 129 0.12 -0.51 2.87
CA PHE A 129 0.40 0.23 1.66
C PHE A 129 0.51 1.72 1.97
N ALA A 130 1.57 2.36 1.49
CA ALA A 130 1.80 3.79 1.65
C ALA A 130 1.83 4.47 0.28
N LEU A 131 0.91 5.39 0.00
CA LEU A 131 0.83 6.17 -1.23
C LEU A 131 1.45 7.55 -0.97
N LEU A 132 2.63 7.80 -1.52
CA LEU A 132 3.38 9.03 -1.31
C LEU A 132 3.07 10.05 -2.41
N VAL A 133 2.50 11.18 -2.01
CA VAL A 133 2.13 12.29 -2.88
C VAL A 133 3.23 13.34 -2.84
N ASP A 134 3.94 13.54 -3.94
CA ASP A 134 4.94 14.63 -4.05
C ASP A 134 4.26 16.00 -4.24
N ASP A 135 3.17 16.04 -5.01
CA ASP A 135 2.51 17.29 -5.41
C ASP A 135 1.04 17.37 -4.94
N GLY A 136 0.77 18.37 -4.09
CA GLY A 136 -0.55 18.66 -3.54
C GLY A 136 -0.92 17.82 -2.31
N PRO A 137 -2.10 18.02 -1.73
CA PRO A 137 -2.50 17.31 -0.53
C PRO A 137 -2.89 15.86 -0.84
N ALA A 138 -2.59 14.95 0.10
CA ALA A 138 -2.97 13.54 -0.04
C ALA A 138 -4.49 13.33 -0.05
N THR A 139 -5.24 14.25 0.54
CA THR A 139 -6.72 14.25 0.55
C THR A 139 -7.34 14.35 -0.84
N ASP A 140 -6.60 14.88 -1.82
CA ASP A 140 -7.09 15.03 -3.19
C ASP A 140 -6.84 13.77 -4.05
N LEU A 141 -6.24 12.73 -3.46
CA LEU A 141 -5.84 11.54 -4.22
C LEU A 141 -7.04 10.66 -4.57
N ALA A 142 -7.84 10.29 -3.57
CA ALA A 142 -9.01 9.44 -3.74
C ALA A 142 -10.12 9.83 -2.77
N PRO A 143 -11.40 9.79 -3.18
CA PRO A 143 -12.51 9.97 -2.26
C PRO A 143 -12.67 8.76 -1.33
N GLY A 144 -13.27 8.98 -0.16
CA GLY A 144 -13.77 7.90 0.71
C GLY A 144 -12.86 7.43 1.85
N GLY A 145 -11.66 8.01 2.00
CA GLY A 145 -10.79 7.75 3.16
C GLY A 145 -11.07 8.71 4.32
N ASP A 146 -10.66 8.31 5.52
CA ASP A 146 -10.70 9.15 6.72
C ASP A 146 -9.53 10.13 6.70
N VAL A 147 -9.84 11.43 6.81
CA VAL A 147 -8.83 12.49 6.82
C VAL A 147 -8.39 12.77 8.26
N ILE A 148 -7.11 12.53 8.55
CA ILE A 148 -6.49 12.87 9.85
C ILE A 148 -5.23 13.71 9.59
N GLY A 149 -5.34 15.02 9.78
CA GLY A 149 -4.25 15.94 9.47
C GLY A 149 -3.87 15.88 7.99
N PRO A 150 -2.58 15.64 7.63
CA PRO A 150 -2.17 15.51 6.23
C PRO A 150 -2.43 14.11 5.65
N TYR A 151 -2.96 13.16 6.43
CA TYR A 151 -3.10 11.78 6.03
C TYR A 151 -4.53 11.46 5.58
N LEU A 152 -4.64 10.61 4.56
CA LEU A 152 -5.89 10.01 4.11
C LEU A 152 -5.79 8.49 4.32
N LEU A 153 -6.66 7.95 5.16
CA LEU A 153 -6.55 6.60 5.69
C LEU A 153 -7.69 5.73 5.15
N PHE A 154 -7.36 4.50 4.72
CA PHE A 154 -8.36 3.52 4.27
C PHE A 154 -8.22 2.22 5.05
N GLY A 155 -9.35 1.78 5.61
CA GLY A 155 -9.47 0.57 6.43
C GLY A 155 -10.14 -0.57 5.70
#